data_AF-A0A851N703-F1
#
_entry.id   AF-A0A851N703-F1
#
_cell.length_a   1.000
_cell.length_b   1.000
_cell.length_c   1.000
_cell.angle_alpha   90.00
_cell.angle_beta   90.00
_cell.angle_gamma   90.00
#
_symmetry.space_group_name_H-M   'P 1'
#
loop_
_entity.id
_entity.type
_entity.pdbx_description
1 polymer ?
#
loop_
_entity_poly.entity_id
_entity_poly.type
_entity_poly.pdbx_seq_one_letter_code
_entity_poly.pdbx_strand_id
1 'polypeptide(L)'
;MAQGVLYADLRFAKGPGGRSMASHALEAALSMDAAESPYENTAPEMEPEGPAGEGTQHSSGCWSWRCCVPAGLLALSLMLLVAAVVLGTCYWQVTRQLQDTALEQAAERGRFSQEAQMWEQSLEQTQQQLERVRAELQRAWQEGNSSRVELGRQEVELARISGALAGAEKELHSVQVKLNTSESTVTLLRSCSAIDCCPSGWLLYRGKCLFISTDKKTWDDSRAECEGKYSQLLITKSWSRWTVPSFLKNADTAYWIGLQKSKYPWYEYDWLEEGEPDDDGFTDAWFWVDGSMFERPWQPKSNGSCAVISRGNIKPAPCEDPEDVQLWICEKAAGPSSPFM
;
A
#
# COMPACT_ATOMS: atom_id res chain seq x y z
N MET A 1 18.39 -10.63 22.57
CA MET A 1 17.69 -9.90 23.64
C MET A 1 16.76 -8.90 22.98
N ALA A 2 15.45 -8.99 23.22
CA ALA A 2 14.47 -7.97 22.89
C ALA A 2 13.25 -8.21 23.79
N GLN A 3 12.75 -7.18 24.46
CA GLN A 3 11.62 -7.30 25.38
C GLN A 3 10.33 -6.97 24.65
N GLY A 4 9.30 -7.80 24.82
CA GLY A 4 7.96 -7.49 24.33
C GLY A 4 7.26 -6.49 25.23
N VAL A 5 6.56 -5.51 24.64
CA VAL A 5 5.66 -4.60 25.36
C VAL A 5 4.23 -4.93 24.94
N LEU A 6 3.50 -5.61 25.82
CA LEU A 6 2.05 -5.79 25.68
C LEU A 6 1.36 -4.50 26.10
N TYR A 7 0.55 -3.91 25.22
CA TYR A 7 -0.23 -2.73 25.56
C TYR A 7 -1.43 -3.14 26.43
N ALA A 8 -1.62 -2.47 27.57
CA ALA A 8 -2.64 -2.85 28.54
C ALA A 8 -4.04 -2.34 28.13
N ASP A 9 -4.99 -3.27 28.06
CA ASP A 9 -6.40 -3.03 27.76
C ASP A 9 -7.11 -2.38 28.97
N LEU A 10 -7.12 -1.04 29.03
CA LEU A 10 -7.70 -0.27 30.14
C LEU A 10 -9.23 -0.28 30.11
N ARG A 11 -9.80 -1.40 30.58
CA ARG A 11 -11.24 -1.53 30.86
C ARG A 11 -11.62 -0.67 32.06
N PHE A 12 -12.56 0.25 31.88
CA PHE A 12 -13.09 1.06 32.97
C PHE A 12 -13.81 0.19 34.01
N ALA A 13 -13.24 0.11 35.21
CA ALA A 13 -13.84 -0.60 36.33
C ALA A 13 -15.10 0.13 36.83
N LYS A 14 -16.24 -0.55 36.85
CA LYS A 14 -17.51 0.01 37.33
C LYS A 14 -17.56 -0.05 38.87
N GLY A 15 -17.07 1.01 39.51
CA GLY A 15 -17.19 1.22 40.95
C GLY A 15 -18.65 1.41 41.40
N PRO A 16 -19.00 1.04 42.65
CA PRO A 16 -20.37 1.11 43.16
C PRO A 16 -20.68 2.42 43.91
N GLY A 17 -21.98 2.68 44.15
CA GLY A 17 -22.43 3.56 45.24
C GLY A 17 -22.75 5.00 44.86
N GLY A 18 -23.95 5.23 44.32
CA GLY A 18 -24.54 6.56 44.17
C GLY A 18 -26.06 6.44 44.02
N ARG A 19 -26.80 6.60 45.12
CA ARG A 19 -28.27 6.44 45.12
C ARG A 19 -28.92 7.61 44.38
N SER A 20 -29.61 7.30 43.28
CA SER A 20 -30.61 8.21 42.72
C SER A 20 -31.83 8.21 43.63
N MET A 21 -32.00 9.27 44.43
CA MET A 21 -33.29 9.71 44.96
C MET A 21 -33.35 11.24 44.85
N ALA A 22 -33.88 11.71 43.74
CA ALA A 22 -34.16 13.12 43.45
C ALA A 22 -35.58 13.25 42.88
N SER A 23 -36.54 12.63 43.56
CA SER A 23 -37.98 12.75 43.32
C SER A 23 -38.70 12.62 44.67
N HIS A 24 -39.68 13.51 44.89
CA HIS A 24 -40.35 13.77 46.17
C HIS A 24 -39.43 14.41 47.25
N ALA A 25 -39.83 15.50 47.93
CA ALA A 25 -41.00 16.36 47.71
C ALA A 25 -40.80 17.72 48.41
N LEU A 26 -41.43 18.78 47.87
CA LEU A 26 -41.95 19.89 48.71
C LEU A 26 -43.09 20.69 48.04
N GLU A 27 -44.12 20.03 47.49
CA GLU A 27 -45.45 20.67 47.38
C GLU A 27 -46.56 19.61 47.24
N ALA A 28 -47.06 19.14 48.38
CA ALA A 28 -48.22 18.27 48.50
C ALA A 28 -48.86 18.46 49.89
N ALA A 29 -49.36 19.67 50.17
CA ALA A 29 -49.91 20.05 51.47
C ALA A 29 -51.19 20.93 51.38
N LEU A 30 -51.97 20.79 50.29
CA LEU A 30 -53.32 21.39 50.18
C LEU A 30 -54.38 20.54 50.91
N SER A 31 -54.19 20.33 52.21
CA SER A 31 -55.26 20.06 53.19
C SER A 31 -54.68 19.81 54.58
N MET A 32 -54.97 20.72 55.52
CA MET A 32 -55.05 20.40 56.95
C MET A 32 -56.23 21.16 57.54
N ASP A 33 -57.06 20.44 58.26
CA ASP A 33 -58.20 20.96 59.04
C ASP A 33 -58.13 20.33 60.45
N ALA A 34 -58.65 21.05 61.44
CA ALA A 34 -58.90 20.69 62.85
C ALA A 34 -57.93 19.76 63.64
N ALA A 35 -57.34 20.35 64.70
CA ALA A 35 -57.06 19.73 66.02
C ALA A 35 -55.92 18.66 66.14
N GLU A 36 -55.36 18.33 67.32
CA GLU A 36 -55.65 18.73 68.72
C GLU A 36 -54.43 18.55 69.68
N SER A 37 -54.17 19.54 70.57
CA SER A 37 -53.60 19.40 71.96
C SER A 37 -52.17 18.81 72.15
N PRO A 38 -51.52 18.85 73.36
CA PRO A 38 -51.76 19.60 74.62
C PRO A 38 -50.64 20.67 74.84
N TYR A 39 -49.99 21.04 75.97
CA TYR A 39 -49.93 20.70 77.43
C TYR A 39 -49.09 21.83 78.12
N GLU A 40 -49.27 22.37 79.34
CA GLU A 40 -50.36 22.44 80.35
C GLU A 40 -50.05 23.59 81.36
N ASN A 41 -51.08 24.25 81.93
CA ASN A 41 -51.12 24.91 83.26
C ASN A 41 -50.20 26.14 83.60
N THR A 42 -50.52 27.02 84.57
CA THR A 42 -51.55 26.99 85.67
C THR A 42 -52.16 28.39 85.96
N ALA A 43 -53.34 28.43 86.60
CA ALA A 43 -53.99 29.63 87.20
C ALA A 43 -53.42 29.99 88.61
N PRO A 44 -53.84 31.07 89.32
CA PRO A 44 -55.23 31.41 89.75
C PRO A 44 -55.78 32.70 89.08
N GLU A 45 -57.08 33.01 88.99
CA GLU A 45 -58.27 32.84 89.87
C GLU A 45 -58.36 33.81 91.06
N MET A 46 -59.18 34.87 90.92
CA MET A 46 -60.33 35.11 91.82
C MET A 46 -61.30 36.20 91.30
N GLU A 47 -62.58 35.82 91.17
CA GLU A 47 -63.78 36.65 91.37
C GLU A 47 -63.87 37.07 92.88
N PRO A 48 -64.81 37.91 93.40
CA PRO A 48 -66.19 38.00 92.93
C PRO A 48 -66.98 39.32 93.14
N GLU A 49 -68.29 39.19 92.89
CA GLU A 49 -69.42 39.88 93.56
C GLU A 49 -69.68 41.37 93.26
N GLY A 50 -70.89 41.62 92.76
CA GLY A 50 -71.67 42.79 93.18
C GLY A 50 -72.81 42.35 94.12
N PRO A 51 -73.50 43.30 94.77
CA PRO A 51 -74.90 43.09 95.14
C PRO A 51 -75.82 44.21 94.63
N ALA A 52 -77.14 43.94 94.68
CA ALA A 52 -78.20 44.92 94.42
C ALA A 52 -78.56 45.71 95.70
N GLY A 53 -79.35 46.80 95.58
CA GLY A 53 -79.98 47.43 96.76
C GLY A 53 -80.36 48.92 96.67
N GLU A 54 -81.47 49.22 96.00
CA GLU A 54 -82.64 49.96 96.55
C GLU A 54 -82.48 51.19 97.51
N GLY A 55 -83.09 52.33 97.12
CA GLY A 55 -83.45 53.46 98.01
C GLY A 55 -82.36 54.54 98.27
N THR A 56 -82.67 55.81 98.58
CA THR A 56 -83.96 56.54 98.53
C THR A 56 -83.73 58.07 98.46
N GLN A 57 -84.56 58.76 97.67
CA GLN A 57 -84.92 60.20 97.70
C GLN A 57 -83.98 61.25 98.37
N HIS A 58 -83.61 62.27 97.58
CA HIS A 58 -83.89 63.66 98.01
C HIS A 58 -84.27 64.61 96.87
N SER A 59 -85.22 65.49 97.17
CA SER A 59 -85.64 66.66 96.36
C SER A 59 -84.76 67.87 96.74
N SER A 60 -84.66 69.02 96.04
CA SER A 60 -85.57 69.67 95.09
C SER A 60 -84.81 70.68 94.20
N GLY A 61 -85.48 71.33 93.25
CA GLY A 61 -85.14 72.72 92.87
C GLY A 61 -84.33 72.95 91.58
N CYS A 62 -84.82 72.45 90.44
CA CYS A 62 -84.38 72.95 89.13
C CYS A 62 -84.86 74.41 88.91
N TRP A 63 -84.09 75.24 88.18
CA TRP A 63 -84.56 76.05 87.01
C TRP A 63 -83.47 76.98 86.41
N SER A 64 -83.74 77.53 85.22
CA SER A 64 -83.02 78.65 84.54
C SER A 64 -81.68 78.38 83.82
N TRP A 65 -81.68 77.33 82.98
CA TRP A 65 -80.70 77.01 81.93
C TRP A 65 -80.47 78.15 80.89
N ARG A 66 -79.70 79.22 81.24
CA ARG A 66 -79.40 80.34 80.30
C ARG A 66 -77.98 80.95 80.28
N CYS A 67 -77.10 80.70 81.26
CA CYS A 67 -75.78 81.38 81.31
C CYS A 67 -74.57 80.56 80.82
N CYS A 68 -74.69 79.24 80.65
CA CYS A 68 -73.51 78.37 80.46
C CYS A 68 -72.97 78.29 79.01
N VAL A 69 -73.67 78.88 78.03
CA VAL A 69 -73.41 78.65 76.59
C VAL A 69 -72.05 79.17 76.09
N PRO A 70 -71.66 80.45 76.28
CA PRO A 70 -70.43 80.97 75.66
C PRO A 70 -69.15 80.39 76.28
N ALA A 71 -69.15 80.15 77.60
CA ALA A 71 -68.02 79.50 78.28
C ALA A 71 -67.85 78.04 77.83
N GLY A 72 -68.95 77.30 77.65
CA GLY A 72 -68.93 75.95 77.09
C GLY A 72 -68.38 75.90 75.67
N LEU A 73 -68.76 76.86 74.80
CA LEU A 73 -68.23 76.97 73.44
C LEU A 73 -66.73 77.27 73.40
N LEU A 74 -66.23 78.15 74.27
CA LEU A 74 -64.79 78.41 74.38
C LEU A 74 -64.03 77.18 74.87
N ALA A 75 -64.53 76.49 75.91
CA ALA A 75 -63.93 75.24 76.39
C ALA A 75 -63.91 74.15 75.30
N LEU A 76 -65.00 73.97 74.56
CA LEU A 76 -65.07 73.06 73.41
C LEU A 76 -64.04 73.44 72.32
N SER A 77 -63.90 74.73 72.01
CA SER A 77 -62.92 75.19 71.01
C SER A 77 -61.47 74.89 71.41
N LEU A 78 -61.14 75.05 72.70
CA LEU A 78 -59.81 74.74 73.23
C LEU A 78 -59.55 73.22 73.25
N MET A 79 -60.55 72.41 73.64
CA MET A 79 -60.45 70.95 73.58
C MET A 79 -60.26 70.44 72.14
N LEU A 80 -60.94 71.05 71.16
CA LEU A 80 -60.77 70.72 69.74
C LEU A 80 -59.38 71.13 69.22
N LEU A 81 -58.84 72.27 69.65
CA LEU A 81 -57.47 72.68 69.30
C LEU A 81 -56.42 71.73 69.90
N VAL A 82 -56.56 71.33 71.17
CA VAL A 82 -55.67 70.35 71.79
C VAL A 82 -55.77 69.00 71.08
N ALA A 83 -56.98 68.53 70.76
CA ALA A 83 -57.17 67.30 70.00
C ALA A 83 -56.53 67.39 68.60
N ALA A 84 -56.66 68.52 67.89
CA ALA A 84 -56.02 68.72 66.59
C ALA A 84 -54.49 68.75 66.66
N VAL A 85 -53.91 69.37 67.70
CA VAL A 85 -52.45 69.35 67.94
C VAL A 85 -51.97 67.93 68.27
N VAL A 86 -52.67 67.21 69.15
CA VAL A 86 -52.32 65.83 69.50
C VAL A 86 -52.40 64.93 68.27
N LEU A 87 -53.50 64.96 67.50
CA LEU A 87 -53.64 64.22 66.24
C LEU A 87 -52.56 64.62 65.22
N GLY A 88 -52.20 65.90 65.14
CA GLY A 88 -51.10 66.38 64.30
C GLY A 88 -49.74 65.79 64.72
N THR A 89 -49.44 65.74 66.01
CA THR A 89 -48.20 65.11 66.53
C THR A 89 -48.19 63.59 66.34
N CYS A 90 -49.31 62.91 66.56
CA CYS A 90 -49.43 61.47 66.33
C CYS A 90 -49.31 61.14 64.84
N TYR A 91 -49.96 61.90 63.96
CA TYR A 91 -49.82 61.74 62.51
C TYR A 91 -48.38 61.96 62.07
N TRP A 92 -47.75 63.06 62.49
CA TRP A 92 -46.33 63.34 62.19
C TRP A 92 -45.39 62.24 62.69
N GLN A 93 -45.61 61.71 63.89
CA GLN A 93 -44.82 60.61 64.46
C GLN A 93 -45.01 59.30 63.67
N VAL A 94 -46.24 58.96 63.28
CA VAL A 94 -46.54 57.77 62.46
C VAL A 94 -45.98 57.92 61.05
N THR A 95 -46.16 59.06 60.39
CA THR A 95 -45.53 59.36 59.08
C THR A 95 -44.02 59.23 59.17
N ARG A 96 -43.39 59.73 60.24
CA ARG A 96 -41.95 59.61 60.44
C ARG A 96 -41.50 58.17 60.63
N GLN A 97 -42.15 57.37 61.47
CA GLN A 97 -41.80 55.94 61.60
C GLN A 97 -42.01 55.15 60.30
N LEU A 98 -43.06 55.45 59.54
CA LEU A 98 -43.29 54.86 58.22
C LEU A 98 -42.19 55.27 57.23
N GLN A 99 -41.66 56.49 57.33
CA GLN A 99 -40.60 56.99 56.46
C GLN A 99 -39.21 56.44 56.85
N ASP A 100 -38.93 56.30 58.14
CA ASP A 100 -37.71 55.68 58.65
C ASP A 100 -37.66 54.18 58.26
N THR A 101 -38.74 53.42 58.50
CA THR A 101 -38.84 52.00 58.10
C THR A 101 -38.87 51.78 56.58
N ALA A 102 -39.45 52.71 55.81
CA ALA A 102 -39.37 52.67 54.35
C ALA A 102 -37.94 52.90 53.84
N LEU A 103 -37.13 53.71 54.54
CA LEU A 103 -35.73 53.95 54.20
C LEU A 103 -34.85 52.74 54.54
N GLU A 104 -35.09 52.07 55.67
CA GLU A 104 -34.44 50.79 56.01
C GLU A 104 -34.75 49.72 54.94
N GLN A 105 -36.03 49.53 54.59
CA GLN A 105 -36.42 48.62 53.52
C GLN A 105 -35.83 49.00 52.15
N ALA A 106 -35.65 50.28 51.86
CA ALA A 106 -34.99 50.73 50.64
C ALA A 106 -33.49 50.39 50.62
N ALA A 107 -32.81 50.50 51.77
CA ALA A 107 -31.41 50.11 51.92
C ALA A 107 -31.21 48.59 51.82
N GLU A 108 -32.09 47.79 52.41
CA GLU A 108 -32.06 46.32 52.29
C GLU A 108 -32.36 45.86 50.86
N ARG A 109 -33.41 46.40 50.22
CA ARG A 109 -33.70 46.14 48.79
C ARG A 109 -32.55 46.56 47.90
N GLY A 110 -31.88 47.68 48.21
CA GLY A 110 -30.64 48.10 47.56
C GLY A 110 -29.56 47.02 47.65
N ARG A 111 -29.25 46.53 48.85
CA ARG A 111 -28.27 45.45 49.06
C ARG A 111 -28.63 44.19 48.29
N PHE A 112 -29.86 43.69 48.42
CA PHE A 112 -30.29 42.49 47.69
C PHE A 112 -30.29 42.67 46.18
N SER A 113 -30.61 43.87 45.66
CA SER A 113 -30.48 44.16 44.22
C SER A 113 -29.02 44.19 43.76
N GLN A 114 -28.08 44.66 44.59
CA GLN A 114 -26.66 44.65 44.29
C GLN A 114 -26.09 43.22 44.32
N GLU A 115 -26.48 42.41 45.30
CA GLU A 115 -26.10 40.99 45.36
C GLU A 115 -26.69 40.21 44.17
N ALA A 116 -27.94 40.46 43.79
CA ALA A 116 -28.56 39.88 42.60
C ALA A 116 -27.81 40.26 41.32
N GLN A 117 -27.50 41.55 41.11
CA GLN A 117 -26.73 42.01 39.95
C GLN A 117 -25.33 41.39 39.87
N MET A 118 -24.65 41.19 41.01
CA MET A 118 -23.36 40.49 41.06
C MET A 118 -23.50 39.01 40.67
N TRP A 119 -24.59 38.34 41.07
CA TRP A 119 -24.87 36.96 40.66
C TRP A 119 -25.28 36.86 39.18
N GLU A 120 -26.06 37.81 38.66
CA GLU A 120 -26.41 37.90 37.23
C GLU A 120 -25.16 38.06 36.37
N GLN A 121 -24.27 39.00 36.71
CA GLN A 121 -23.00 39.20 36.00
C GLN A 121 -22.09 37.96 36.08
N SER A 122 -22.05 37.27 37.22
CA SER A 122 -21.32 36.00 37.38
C SER A 122 -21.92 34.88 36.53
N LEU A 123 -23.26 34.82 36.41
CA LEU A 123 -23.96 33.87 35.56
C LEU A 123 -23.70 34.15 34.07
N GLU A 124 -23.79 35.40 33.63
CA GLU A 124 -23.45 35.81 32.26
C GLU A 124 -21.98 35.51 31.93
N GLN A 125 -21.05 35.83 32.84
CA GLN A 125 -19.63 35.53 32.65
C GLN A 125 -19.38 34.03 32.53
N THR A 126 -20.00 33.21 33.39
CA THR A 126 -19.84 31.74 33.33
C THR A 126 -20.49 31.12 32.10
N GLN A 127 -21.63 31.65 31.63
CA GLN A 127 -22.23 31.28 30.33
C GLN A 127 -21.30 31.65 29.16
N GLN A 128 -20.72 32.85 29.14
CA GLN A 128 -19.77 33.26 28.11
C GLN A 128 -18.49 32.40 28.10
N GLN A 129 -17.98 31.99 29.27
CA GLN A 129 -16.87 31.04 29.35
C GLN A 129 -17.28 29.66 28.82
N LEU A 130 -18.48 29.17 29.19
CA LEU A 130 -18.98 27.88 28.73
C LEU A 130 -19.15 27.83 27.21
N GLU A 131 -19.71 28.87 26.59
CA GLU A 131 -19.83 28.95 25.13
C GLU A 131 -18.49 29.11 24.43
N ARG A 132 -17.52 29.84 25.02
CA ARG A 132 -16.15 29.90 24.49
C ARG A 132 -15.49 28.52 24.49
N VAL A 133 -15.53 27.81 25.62
CA VAL A 133 -14.96 26.47 25.76
C VAL A 133 -15.68 25.45 24.86
N ARG A 134 -17.02 25.56 24.70
CA ARG A 134 -17.79 24.78 23.71
C ARG A 134 -17.30 25.03 22.29
N ALA A 135 -17.13 26.29 21.89
CA ALA A 135 -16.68 26.66 20.55
C ALA A 135 -15.20 26.30 20.28
N GLU A 136 -14.36 26.23 21.30
CA GLU A 136 -12.98 25.74 21.22
C GLU A 136 -12.93 24.20 21.13
N LEU A 137 -13.65 23.50 22.00
CA LEU A 137 -13.79 22.04 21.97
C LEU A 137 -14.37 21.55 20.64
N GLN A 138 -15.39 22.24 20.10
CA GLN A 138 -15.99 21.90 18.82
C GLN A 138 -15.01 22.08 17.64
N ARG A 139 -14.13 23.10 17.69
CA ARG A 139 -13.07 23.28 16.68
C ARG A 139 -12.02 22.17 16.78
N ALA A 140 -11.48 21.91 17.97
CA ALA A 140 -10.53 20.83 18.20
C ALA A 140 -11.10 19.45 17.82
N TRP A 141 -12.40 19.22 18.02
CA TRP A 141 -13.08 18.00 17.57
C TRP A 141 -13.15 17.91 16.04
N GLN A 142 -13.49 18.99 15.33
CA GLN A 142 -13.52 19.00 13.86
C GLN A 142 -12.11 18.83 13.26
N GLU A 143 -11.11 19.52 13.81
CA GLU A 143 -9.69 19.38 13.41
C GLU A 143 -9.20 17.95 13.61
N GLY A 144 -9.48 17.35 14.79
CA GLY A 144 -9.19 15.95 15.07
C GLY A 144 -9.96 14.97 14.17
N ASN A 145 -11.20 15.28 13.79
CA ASN A 145 -11.99 14.43 12.91
C ASN A 145 -11.51 14.50 11.45
N SER A 146 -11.15 15.69 10.93
CA SER A 146 -10.48 15.84 9.63
C SER A 146 -9.17 15.07 9.61
N SER A 147 -8.33 15.26 10.64
CA SER A 147 -7.07 14.54 10.81
C SER A 147 -7.25 13.02 10.78
N ARG A 148 -8.31 12.48 11.40
CA ARG A 148 -8.63 11.04 11.36
C ARG A 148 -9.07 10.56 9.98
N VAL A 149 -9.84 11.36 9.23
CA VAL A 149 -10.23 11.04 7.84
C VAL A 149 -9.02 11.08 6.91
N GLU A 150 -8.12 12.05 7.10
CA GLU A 150 -6.88 12.18 6.34
C GLU A 150 -5.90 11.03 6.63
N LEU A 151 -5.73 10.64 7.90
CA LEU A 151 -4.96 9.46 8.29
C LEU A 151 -5.56 8.17 7.70
N GLY A 152 -6.88 7.98 7.77
CA GLY A 152 -7.55 6.82 7.15
C GLY A 152 -7.38 6.78 5.63
N ARG A 153 -7.35 7.94 4.96
CA ARG A 153 -7.03 8.04 3.53
C ARG A 153 -5.57 7.67 3.24
N GLN A 154 -4.62 8.11 4.07
CA GLN A 154 -3.22 7.72 3.96
C GLN A 154 -3.01 6.22 4.22
N GLU A 155 -3.72 5.63 5.18
CA GLU A 155 -3.69 4.19 5.48
C GLU A 155 -4.20 3.36 4.30
N VAL A 156 -5.30 3.77 3.66
CA VAL A 156 -5.81 3.13 2.43
C VAL A 156 -4.83 3.27 1.26
N GLU A 157 -4.15 4.42 1.10
CA GLU A 157 -3.16 4.60 0.04
C GLU A 157 -1.87 3.78 0.32
N LEU A 158 -1.45 3.66 1.58
CA LEU A 158 -0.36 2.76 1.99
C LEU A 158 -0.72 1.29 1.77
N ALA A 159 -1.96 0.88 2.03
CA ALA A 159 -2.46 -0.46 1.71
C ALA A 159 -2.48 -0.71 0.19
N ARG A 160 -2.84 0.31 -0.61
CA ARG A 160 -2.80 0.27 -2.08
C ARG A 160 -1.36 0.14 -2.61
N ILE A 161 -0.43 0.94 -2.09
CA ILE A 161 0.98 0.94 -2.50
C ILE A 161 1.67 -0.37 -2.08
N SER A 162 1.47 -0.85 -0.85
CA SER A 162 2.03 -2.13 -0.40
C SER A 162 1.43 -3.33 -1.14
N GLY A 163 0.14 -3.30 -1.47
CA GLY A 163 -0.49 -4.29 -2.35
C GLY A 163 0.10 -4.29 -3.77
N ALA A 164 0.37 -3.10 -4.33
CA ALA A 164 1.04 -2.97 -5.63
C ALA A 164 2.50 -3.44 -5.59
N LEU A 165 3.24 -3.16 -4.51
CA LEU A 165 4.60 -3.64 -4.30
C LEU A 165 4.64 -5.18 -4.20
N ALA A 166 3.77 -5.78 -3.39
CA ALA A 166 3.66 -7.25 -3.29
C ALA A 166 3.19 -7.92 -4.59
N GLY A 167 2.51 -7.17 -5.48
CA GLY A 167 2.24 -7.59 -6.86
C GLY A 167 3.50 -7.55 -7.72
N ALA A 168 4.25 -6.45 -7.69
CA ALA A 168 5.50 -6.29 -8.43
C ALA A 168 6.59 -7.29 -7.98
N GLU A 169 6.67 -7.61 -6.68
CA GLU A 169 7.56 -8.66 -6.14
C GLU A 169 7.21 -10.05 -6.67
N LYS A 170 5.91 -10.38 -6.80
CA LYS A 170 5.45 -11.64 -7.40
C LYS A 170 5.79 -11.72 -8.88
N GLU A 171 5.61 -10.64 -9.64
CA GLU A 171 6.01 -10.60 -11.04
C GLU A 171 7.54 -10.66 -11.20
N LEU A 172 8.31 -9.99 -10.33
CA LEU A 172 9.77 -10.08 -10.33
C LEU A 172 10.23 -11.50 -9.99
N HIS A 173 9.60 -12.20 -9.05
CA HIS A 173 9.90 -13.60 -8.74
C HIS A 173 9.48 -14.55 -9.88
N SER A 174 8.32 -14.31 -10.50
CA SER A 174 7.83 -15.00 -11.71
C SER A 174 8.82 -14.85 -12.88
N VAL A 175 9.33 -13.63 -13.12
CA VAL A 175 10.37 -13.34 -14.11
C VAL A 175 11.70 -13.97 -13.72
N GLN A 176 12.12 -13.95 -12.45
CA GLN A 176 13.37 -14.57 -12.01
C GLN A 176 13.33 -16.10 -12.15
N VAL A 177 12.21 -16.77 -11.83
CA VAL A 177 12.05 -18.21 -12.03
C VAL A 177 12.07 -18.55 -13.53
N LYS A 178 11.40 -17.76 -14.38
CA LYS A 178 11.48 -17.89 -15.84
C LYS A 178 12.90 -17.65 -16.35
N LEU A 179 13.61 -16.67 -15.81
CA LEU A 179 14.99 -16.33 -16.18
C LEU A 179 15.94 -17.48 -15.81
N ASN A 180 15.94 -17.96 -14.56
CA ASN A 180 16.74 -19.10 -14.11
C ASN A 180 16.41 -20.38 -14.90
N THR A 181 15.14 -20.58 -15.26
CA THR A 181 14.71 -21.70 -16.13
C THR A 181 15.28 -21.53 -17.53
N SER A 182 15.20 -20.33 -18.10
CA SER A 182 15.77 -20.01 -19.42
C SER A 182 17.29 -20.05 -19.42
N GLU A 183 17.96 -19.72 -18.31
CA GLU A 183 19.40 -19.82 -18.13
C GLU A 183 19.83 -21.29 -18.04
N SER A 184 19.05 -22.14 -17.37
CA SER A 184 19.25 -23.58 -17.34
C SER A 184 19.07 -24.21 -18.72
N THR A 185 18.00 -23.87 -19.46
CA THR A 185 17.82 -24.38 -20.84
C THR A 185 18.84 -23.79 -21.80
N VAL A 186 19.21 -22.51 -21.68
CA VAL A 186 20.30 -21.89 -22.45
C VAL A 186 21.64 -22.54 -22.11
N THR A 187 21.90 -22.94 -20.86
CA THR A 187 23.13 -23.64 -20.46
C THR A 187 23.17 -25.06 -21.01
N LEU A 188 22.06 -25.80 -20.94
CA LEU A 188 21.91 -27.12 -21.56
C LEU A 188 22.08 -27.04 -23.08
N LEU A 189 21.50 -26.02 -23.73
CA LEU A 189 21.71 -25.70 -25.13
C LEU A 189 23.14 -25.19 -25.39
N ARG A 190 23.84 -24.58 -24.43
CA ARG A 190 25.21 -24.07 -24.59
C ARG A 190 26.20 -25.18 -24.84
N SER A 191 25.98 -26.34 -24.22
CA SER A 191 26.65 -27.61 -24.53
C SER A 191 26.57 -28.02 -26.02
N CYS A 192 25.61 -27.48 -26.77
CA CYS A 192 25.37 -27.74 -28.20
C CYS A 192 25.36 -26.48 -29.10
N SER A 193 25.61 -25.28 -28.56
CA SER A 193 25.48 -24.00 -29.28
C SER A 193 26.62 -23.01 -29.05
N ALA A 194 27.48 -23.24 -28.04
CA ALA A 194 28.75 -22.53 -27.92
C ALA A 194 29.87 -23.34 -28.61
N ILE A 195 30.06 -23.04 -29.90
CA ILE A 195 31.14 -23.53 -30.77
C ILE A 195 30.95 -24.99 -31.25
N ASP A 196 30.84 -25.13 -32.58
CA ASP A 196 31.09 -26.31 -33.40
C ASP A 196 30.70 -27.70 -32.82
N CYS A 197 29.41 -28.02 -32.74
CA CYS A 197 28.98 -29.36 -32.36
C CYS A 197 28.83 -30.31 -33.56
N CYS A 198 29.13 -31.60 -33.32
CA CYS A 198 29.10 -32.66 -34.33
C CYS A 198 28.28 -33.86 -33.84
N PRO A 199 27.59 -34.60 -34.75
CA PRO A 199 26.84 -35.79 -34.35
C PRO A 199 27.75 -36.89 -33.78
N SER A 200 27.19 -37.78 -32.95
CA SER A 200 27.92 -38.94 -32.42
C SER A 200 28.61 -39.75 -33.54
N GLY A 201 29.90 -40.04 -33.37
CA GLY A 201 30.73 -40.70 -34.38
C GLY A 201 31.43 -39.77 -35.39
N TRP A 202 31.23 -38.45 -35.30
CA TRP A 202 31.92 -37.46 -36.13
C TRP A 202 33.00 -36.73 -35.34
N LEU A 203 34.19 -36.56 -35.95
CA LEU A 203 35.30 -35.80 -35.40
C LEU A 203 35.15 -34.32 -35.74
N LEU A 204 35.13 -33.46 -34.72
CA LEU A 204 35.26 -32.02 -34.93
C LEU A 204 36.68 -31.66 -35.39
N TYR A 205 36.78 -30.93 -36.50
CA TYR A 205 38.02 -30.27 -36.92
C TYR A 205 37.74 -28.92 -37.61
N ARG A 206 38.07 -27.81 -36.92
CA ARG A 206 38.05 -26.43 -37.47
C ARG A 206 36.72 -26.03 -38.14
N GLY A 207 35.60 -26.05 -37.42
CA GLY A 207 34.29 -25.70 -37.99
C GLY A 207 33.69 -26.73 -38.94
N LYS A 208 34.36 -27.86 -39.21
CA LYS A 208 33.81 -29.00 -39.94
C LYS A 208 33.70 -30.24 -39.05
N CYS A 209 32.65 -31.01 -39.24
CA CYS A 209 32.50 -32.36 -38.72
C CYS A 209 33.00 -33.34 -39.78
N LEU A 210 33.93 -34.22 -39.41
CA LEU A 210 34.52 -35.23 -40.27
C LEU A 210 34.04 -36.63 -39.86
N PHE A 211 33.45 -37.38 -40.78
CA PHE A 211 33.17 -38.81 -40.61
C PHE A 211 34.29 -39.60 -41.27
N ILE A 212 34.88 -40.55 -40.55
CA ILE A 212 35.96 -41.42 -41.03
C ILE A 212 35.36 -42.83 -41.16
N SER A 213 35.40 -43.45 -42.36
CA SER A 213 34.82 -44.77 -42.52
C SER A 213 35.61 -45.87 -41.80
N THR A 214 34.89 -46.89 -41.33
CA THR A 214 35.46 -48.18 -40.91
C THR A 214 35.66 -49.12 -42.09
N ASP A 215 34.81 -48.98 -43.10
CA ASP A 215 34.66 -49.91 -44.21
C ASP A 215 35.29 -49.33 -45.48
N LYS A 216 35.58 -50.20 -46.46
CA LYS A 216 36.14 -49.81 -47.76
C LYS A 216 35.07 -49.83 -48.85
N LYS A 217 35.06 -48.83 -49.72
CA LYS A 217 34.15 -48.66 -50.86
C LYS A 217 34.87 -48.05 -52.07
N THR A 218 34.29 -48.17 -53.27
CA THR A 218 34.73 -47.40 -54.45
C THR A 218 34.49 -45.90 -54.23
N TRP A 219 35.01 -45.03 -55.09
CA TRP A 219 34.89 -43.59 -54.89
C TRP A 219 33.42 -43.11 -54.96
N ASP A 220 32.64 -43.57 -55.94
CA ASP A 220 31.23 -43.20 -56.08
C ASP A 220 30.35 -43.77 -54.96
N ASP A 221 30.58 -45.01 -54.53
CA ASP A 221 29.89 -45.59 -53.35
C ASP A 221 30.20 -44.79 -52.08
N SER A 222 31.45 -44.33 -51.93
CA SER A 222 31.90 -43.49 -50.81
C SER A 222 31.25 -42.11 -50.85
N ARG A 223 31.07 -41.55 -52.07
CA ARG A 223 30.35 -40.30 -52.30
C ARG A 223 28.88 -40.41 -51.92
N ALA A 224 28.19 -41.45 -52.39
CA ALA A 224 26.79 -41.71 -52.07
C ALA A 224 26.57 -41.93 -50.55
N GLU A 225 27.50 -42.62 -49.87
CA GLU A 225 27.49 -42.75 -48.42
C GLU A 225 27.65 -41.41 -47.68
N CYS A 226 28.40 -40.45 -48.22
CA CYS A 226 28.46 -39.10 -47.67
C CYS A 226 27.16 -38.33 -47.92
N GLU A 227 26.66 -38.33 -49.15
CA GLU A 227 25.43 -37.61 -49.53
C GLU A 227 24.23 -38.11 -48.71
N GLY A 228 24.09 -39.42 -48.54
CA GLY A 228 23.08 -40.05 -47.65
C GLY A 228 23.24 -39.76 -46.16
N LYS A 229 24.35 -39.13 -45.73
CA LYS A 229 24.57 -38.63 -44.35
C LYS A 229 24.46 -37.11 -44.26
N TYR A 230 23.90 -36.46 -45.28
CA TYR A 230 23.81 -35.00 -45.43
C TYR A 230 25.20 -34.35 -45.32
N SER A 231 26.15 -34.87 -46.12
CA SER A 231 27.56 -34.49 -46.13
C SER A 231 28.16 -34.71 -47.52
N GLN A 232 29.40 -34.27 -47.73
CA GLN A 232 30.14 -34.44 -48.99
C GLN A 232 31.48 -35.15 -48.71
N LEU A 233 32.14 -35.72 -49.73
CA LEU A 233 33.51 -36.21 -49.55
C LEU A 233 34.47 -35.05 -49.21
N LEU A 234 35.49 -35.32 -48.40
CA LEU A 234 36.40 -34.34 -47.79
C LEU A 234 37.01 -33.34 -48.79
N ILE A 235 36.85 -32.03 -48.53
CA ILE A 235 37.39 -30.94 -49.35
C ILE A 235 38.53 -30.24 -48.61
N THR A 236 39.77 -30.47 -49.05
CA THR A 236 41.00 -30.06 -48.35
C THR A 236 41.67 -28.79 -48.92
N LYS A 237 40.96 -27.99 -49.72
CA LYS A 237 41.43 -26.71 -50.30
C LYS A 237 42.24 -25.85 -49.32
N SER A 238 41.66 -25.58 -48.15
CA SER A 238 42.23 -24.73 -47.10
C SER A 238 43.31 -25.43 -46.26
N TRP A 239 43.71 -26.66 -46.60
CA TRP A 239 44.67 -27.43 -45.84
C TRP A 239 46.11 -27.26 -46.37
N SER A 240 47.01 -26.93 -45.44
CA SER A 240 48.46 -26.91 -45.62
C SER A 240 49.13 -28.01 -44.79
N ARG A 241 50.44 -28.22 -44.96
CA ARG A 241 51.27 -29.18 -44.19
C ARG A 241 51.15 -29.06 -42.66
N TRP A 242 50.70 -27.90 -42.17
CA TRP A 242 50.52 -27.58 -40.75
C TRP A 242 49.07 -27.73 -40.25
N THR A 243 48.11 -27.94 -41.14
CA THR A 243 46.67 -27.96 -40.84
C THR A 243 45.94 -29.20 -41.37
N VAL A 244 46.69 -30.22 -41.82
CA VAL A 244 46.18 -31.58 -41.95
C VAL A 244 46.03 -32.18 -40.53
N PRO A 245 44.90 -32.83 -40.19
CA PRO A 245 44.74 -33.56 -38.93
C PRO A 245 45.86 -34.57 -38.66
N SER A 246 46.21 -34.76 -37.38
CA SER A 246 47.28 -35.67 -36.96
C SER A 246 47.06 -37.12 -37.41
N PHE A 247 45.80 -37.59 -37.42
CA PHE A 247 45.46 -38.93 -37.88
C PHE A 247 45.81 -39.14 -39.37
N LEU A 248 45.52 -38.16 -40.23
CA LEU A 248 45.88 -38.20 -41.66
C LEU A 248 47.36 -37.97 -41.92
N LYS A 249 48.04 -37.19 -41.08
CA LYS A 249 49.47 -36.89 -41.22
C LYS A 249 50.35 -38.10 -40.94
N ASN A 250 49.96 -38.92 -39.96
CA ASN A 250 50.78 -40.02 -39.44
C ASN A 250 50.33 -41.42 -39.89
N ALA A 251 49.09 -41.58 -40.37
CA ALA A 251 48.63 -42.86 -40.93
C ALA A 251 49.17 -43.09 -42.35
N ASP A 252 49.52 -44.34 -42.65
CA ASP A 252 49.82 -44.79 -44.01
C ASP A 252 48.53 -45.00 -44.83
N THR A 253 47.43 -45.30 -44.13
CA THR A 253 46.10 -45.54 -44.68
C THR A 253 45.67 -44.47 -45.67
N ALA A 254 45.25 -44.91 -46.86
CA ALA A 254 44.67 -44.06 -47.87
C ALA A 254 43.17 -43.89 -47.63
N TYR A 255 42.69 -42.65 -47.75
CA TYR A 255 41.27 -42.29 -47.68
C TYR A 255 40.85 -41.57 -48.95
N TRP A 256 39.73 -41.97 -49.56
CA TRP A 256 39.06 -41.19 -50.61
C TRP A 256 38.69 -39.80 -50.10
N ILE A 257 38.97 -38.80 -50.94
CA ILE A 257 38.59 -37.40 -50.73
C ILE A 257 37.74 -36.90 -51.90
N GLY A 258 37.08 -35.77 -51.73
CA GLY A 258 36.10 -35.25 -52.68
C GLY A 258 36.74 -34.53 -53.87
N LEU A 259 37.69 -35.17 -54.54
CA LEU A 259 38.49 -34.63 -55.63
C LEU A 259 38.60 -35.67 -56.74
N GLN A 260 38.10 -35.34 -57.93
CA GLN A 260 37.99 -36.22 -59.10
C GLN A 260 38.51 -35.50 -60.35
N LYS A 261 38.95 -36.27 -61.33
CA LYS A 261 39.44 -35.85 -62.63
C LYS A 261 38.29 -35.90 -63.64
N SER A 262 38.11 -34.86 -64.45
CA SER A 262 37.05 -34.80 -65.46
C SER A 262 37.58 -34.15 -66.74
N LYS A 263 37.18 -34.68 -67.91
CA LYS A 263 37.40 -34.02 -69.19
C LYS A 263 36.57 -32.72 -69.25
N TYR A 264 37.20 -31.63 -69.66
CA TYR A 264 36.56 -30.33 -69.86
C TYR A 264 36.98 -29.73 -71.21
N PRO A 265 36.11 -28.97 -71.91
CA PRO A 265 36.51 -28.26 -73.12
C PRO A 265 37.60 -27.23 -72.82
N TRP A 266 38.71 -27.30 -73.55
CA TRP A 266 39.90 -26.45 -73.34
C TRP A 266 39.62 -24.94 -73.48
N TYR A 267 38.67 -24.56 -74.34
CA TYR A 267 38.44 -23.18 -74.76
C TYR A 267 37.77 -22.29 -73.70
N GLU A 268 37.43 -22.81 -72.51
CA GLU A 268 36.75 -22.03 -71.46
C GLU A 268 37.72 -21.32 -70.50
N TYR A 269 39.01 -21.69 -70.49
CA TYR A 269 40.03 -21.13 -69.60
C TYR A 269 41.36 -20.81 -70.30
N ASP A 270 41.41 -19.61 -70.89
CA ASP A 270 42.48 -19.00 -71.71
C ASP A 270 43.84 -18.77 -71.02
N TRP A 271 44.11 -19.46 -69.90
CA TRP A 271 45.28 -19.24 -69.02
C TRP A 271 45.87 -20.52 -68.39
N LEU A 272 45.46 -21.71 -68.85
CA LEU A 272 46.19 -22.96 -68.58
C LEU A 272 47.37 -23.07 -69.56
N GLU A 273 48.60 -22.87 -69.08
CA GLU A 273 49.81 -22.88 -69.92
C GLU A 273 50.06 -24.24 -70.60
N GLU A 274 50.04 -24.24 -71.94
CA GLU A 274 50.69 -25.17 -72.89
C GLU A 274 50.89 -26.63 -72.42
N GLY A 275 49.82 -27.28 -71.97
CA GLY A 275 49.63 -28.69 -72.28
C GLY A 275 49.16 -28.81 -73.73
N GLU A 276 49.84 -29.61 -74.57
CA GLU A 276 49.29 -29.97 -75.87
C GLU A 276 47.90 -30.61 -75.65
N PRO A 277 46.82 -30.07 -76.25
CA PRO A 277 45.50 -30.66 -76.08
C PRO A 277 45.47 -32.03 -76.74
N ASP A 278 44.73 -32.98 -76.14
CA ASP A 278 44.44 -34.25 -76.80
C ASP A 278 43.68 -33.99 -78.12
N ASP A 279 43.82 -34.91 -79.09
CA ASP A 279 43.30 -34.81 -80.46
C ASP A 279 41.76 -34.67 -80.55
N ASP A 280 41.04 -34.84 -79.42
CA ASP A 280 39.60 -34.63 -79.28
C ASP A 280 39.20 -33.20 -78.86
N GLY A 281 40.16 -32.35 -78.48
CA GLY A 281 39.89 -31.01 -77.97
C GLY A 281 39.29 -31.00 -76.56
N PHE A 282 39.77 -31.87 -75.67
CA PHE A 282 39.47 -31.82 -74.25
C PHE A 282 40.75 -31.82 -73.41
N THR A 283 40.72 -31.10 -72.29
CA THR A 283 41.78 -31.13 -71.27
C THR A 283 41.24 -31.76 -69.99
N ASP A 284 42.04 -32.63 -69.38
CA ASP A 284 41.75 -33.22 -68.09
C ASP A 284 41.98 -32.21 -66.95
N ALA A 285 40.92 -31.82 -66.24
CA ALA A 285 40.99 -30.95 -65.08
C ALA A 285 40.53 -31.66 -63.79
N TRP A 286 41.09 -31.25 -62.66
CA TRP A 286 40.73 -31.78 -61.34
C TRP A 286 39.70 -30.87 -60.66
N PHE A 287 38.57 -31.44 -60.27
CA PHE A 287 37.45 -30.74 -59.63
C PHE A 287 37.13 -31.35 -58.26
N TRP A 288 36.74 -30.48 -57.32
CA TRP A 288 36.16 -30.90 -56.06
C TRP A 288 34.68 -31.27 -56.23
N VAL A 289 34.12 -32.07 -55.33
CA VAL A 289 32.69 -32.42 -55.30
C VAL A 289 31.75 -31.22 -55.07
N ASP A 290 32.28 -30.04 -54.75
CA ASP A 290 31.54 -28.76 -54.75
C ASP A 290 31.62 -28.00 -56.10
N GLY A 291 32.07 -28.66 -57.17
CA GLY A 291 32.10 -28.15 -58.55
C GLY A 291 33.30 -27.23 -58.88
N SER A 292 34.12 -26.89 -57.90
CA SER A 292 35.26 -25.98 -58.10
C SER A 292 36.55 -26.66 -58.56
N MET A 293 37.38 -25.91 -59.30
CA MET A 293 38.71 -26.31 -59.75
C MET A 293 39.71 -26.55 -58.60
N PHE A 294 40.66 -27.46 -58.83
CA PHE A 294 41.86 -27.65 -58.01
C PHE A 294 43.04 -26.79 -58.50
N GLU A 295 43.30 -25.67 -57.82
CA GLU A 295 44.26 -24.61 -58.20
C GLU A 295 45.76 -24.98 -58.24
N ARG A 296 46.17 -26.20 -57.85
CA ARG A 296 47.61 -26.52 -57.70
C ARG A 296 48.16 -27.22 -58.95
N PRO A 297 49.30 -26.77 -59.51
CA PRO A 297 50.00 -27.49 -60.57
C PRO A 297 50.31 -28.93 -60.12
N TRP A 298 49.64 -29.89 -60.77
CA TRP A 298 49.82 -31.32 -60.53
C TRP A 298 50.65 -31.92 -61.68
N GLN A 299 51.49 -32.92 -61.40
CA GLN A 299 52.50 -33.35 -62.38
C GLN A 299 51.89 -34.16 -63.55
N PRO A 300 52.49 -34.13 -64.75
CA PRO A 300 51.91 -34.81 -65.90
C PRO A 300 51.78 -36.32 -65.71
N LYS A 301 50.64 -36.87 -66.14
CA LYS A 301 50.40 -38.32 -66.37
C LYS A 301 50.49 -39.22 -65.13
N SER A 302 49.58 -39.02 -64.17
CA SER A 302 49.22 -40.06 -63.20
C SER A 302 48.24 -41.08 -63.76
N ASN A 303 48.40 -42.34 -63.38
CA ASN A 303 47.36 -43.35 -63.55
C ASN A 303 46.32 -43.21 -62.43
N GLY A 304 45.10 -42.78 -62.78
CA GLY A 304 43.99 -42.61 -61.83
C GLY A 304 43.15 -41.36 -62.04
N SER A 305 41.83 -41.52 -61.91
CA SER A 305 40.79 -40.51 -62.12
C SER A 305 40.15 -39.98 -60.83
N CYS A 306 40.46 -40.58 -59.67
CA CYS A 306 40.05 -40.08 -58.35
C CYS A 306 41.27 -39.81 -57.45
N ALA A 307 41.09 -39.10 -56.34
CA ALA A 307 42.18 -38.79 -55.40
C ALA A 307 41.97 -39.34 -53.99
N VAL A 308 43.06 -39.84 -53.41
CA VAL A 308 43.19 -40.23 -51.99
C VAL A 308 44.09 -39.25 -51.23
N ILE A 309 43.93 -39.20 -49.91
CA ILE A 309 44.91 -38.63 -48.98
C ILE A 309 45.57 -39.75 -48.15
N SER A 310 46.91 -39.72 -48.06
CA SER A 310 47.73 -40.64 -47.24
C SER A 310 49.01 -39.92 -46.79
N ARG A 311 49.43 -40.14 -45.53
CA ARG A 311 50.55 -39.41 -44.88
C ARG A 311 50.47 -37.88 -45.07
N GLY A 312 49.26 -37.32 -45.05
CA GLY A 312 48.94 -35.92 -45.27
C GLY A 312 49.24 -35.35 -46.67
N ASN A 313 49.43 -36.21 -47.68
CA ASN A 313 49.62 -35.80 -49.07
C ASN A 313 48.48 -36.33 -49.94
N ILE A 314 48.00 -35.51 -50.88
CA ILE A 314 47.01 -35.91 -51.89
C ILE A 314 47.74 -36.68 -53.00
N LYS A 315 47.18 -37.80 -53.43
CA LYS A 315 47.66 -38.61 -54.57
C LYS A 315 46.47 -39.06 -55.41
N PRO A 316 46.60 -39.10 -56.75
CA PRO A 316 45.64 -39.79 -57.60
C PRO A 316 45.71 -41.31 -57.39
N ALA A 317 44.60 -41.98 -57.69
CA ALA A 317 44.44 -43.43 -57.67
C ALA A 317 43.40 -43.86 -58.72
N PRO A 318 43.48 -45.08 -59.27
CA PRO A 318 42.39 -45.67 -60.06
C PRO A 318 41.13 -45.80 -59.19
N CYS A 319 39.97 -45.61 -59.82
CA CYS A 319 38.65 -45.75 -59.20
C CYS A 319 37.61 -46.28 -60.20
N GLU A 320 38.07 -46.93 -61.27
CA GLU A 320 37.26 -47.39 -62.40
C GLU A 320 36.98 -48.90 -62.30
N ASP A 321 37.84 -49.66 -61.60
CA ASP A 321 37.60 -51.06 -61.31
C ASP A 321 36.76 -51.23 -60.03
N PRO A 322 35.81 -52.20 -59.99
CA PRO A 322 35.04 -52.49 -58.76
C PRO A 322 35.89 -52.90 -57.55
N GLU A 323 37.17 -53.27 -57.77
CA GLU A 323 38.14 -53.61 -56.71
C GLU A 323 38.90 -52.40 -56.16
N ASP A 324 38.73 -51.19 -56.72
CA ASP A 324 39.35 -49.93 -56.26
C ASP A 324 38.72 -49.41 -54.95
N VAL A 325 38.77 -50.22 -53.89
CA VAL A 325 38.10 -49.95 -52.61
C VAL A 325 39.05 -49.40 -51.55
N GLN A 326 38.74 -48.21 -51.02
CA GLN A 326 39.48 -47.56 -49.93
C GLN A 326 38.52 -47.10 -48.83
N LEU A 327 39.08 -46.75 -47.67
CA LEU A 327 38.33 -45.98 -46.68
C LEU A 327 38.01 -44.60 -47.26
N TRP A 328 37.07 -43.87 -46.69
CA TRP A 328 36.73 -42.51 -47.13
C TRP A 328 36.52 -41.58 -45.94
N ILE A 329 36.53 -40.27 -46.23
CA ILE A 329 36.20 -39.25 -45.23
C ILE A 329 35.11 -38.34 -45.80
N CYS A 330 34.01 -38.20 -45.07
CA CYS A 330 32.99 -37.20 -45.34
C CYS A 330 33.22 -35.95 -44.48
N GLU A 331 32.79 -34.79 -44.97
CA GLU A 331 32.74 -33.54 -44.24
C GLU A 331 31.35 -32.88 -44.30
N LYS A 332 31.01 -32.13 -43.25
CA LYS A 332 29.95 -31.12 -43.26
C LYS A 332 30.27 -29.99 -42.29
N ALA A 333 29.55 -28.88 -42.38
CA ALA A 333 29.66 -27.80 -41.39
C ALA A 333 29.31 -28.30 -39.98
N ALA A 334 30.00 -27.79 -38.97
CA ALA A 334 29.68 -28.01 -37.57
C ALA A 334 28.56 -27.07 -37.09
N GLY A 335 27.76 -27.52 -36.13
CA GLY A 335 26.59 -26.81 -35.63
C GLY A 335 25.38 -27.73 -35.41
N PRO A 336 24.21 -27.19 -35.04
CA PRO A 336 22.98 -27.97 -34.97
C PRO A 336 22.64 -28.51 -36.36
N SER A 337 22.64 -29.83 -36.52
CA SER A 337 22.27 -30.48 -37.77
C SER A 337 20.82 -30.16 -38.12
N SER A 338 20.59 -29.30 -39.12
CA SER A 338 19.23 -29.06 -39.60
C SER A 338 18.65 -30.36 -40.15
N PRO A 339 17.48 -30.81 -39.66
CA PRO A 339 16.75 -31.92 -40.26
C PRO A 339 15.95 -31.47 -41.50
N PHE A 340 16.08 -30.20 -41.91
CA PHE A 340 15.41 -29.61 -43.07
C PHE A 340 16.38 -28.73 -43.88
N MET A 341 16.77 -29.24 -45.05
CA MET A 341 17.09 -28.50 -46.28
C MET A 341 16.60 -29.35 -47.45
#